data_AF-A0A1G9T4J1-F1
#
_entry.id   AF-A0A1G9T4J1-F1
#
_cell.length_a   1.000
_cell.length_b   1.000
_cell.length_c   1.000
_cell.angle_alpha   90.00
_cell.angle_beta   90.00
_cell.angle_gamma   90.00
#
_symmetry.space_group_name_H-M   'P 1'
#
loop_
_entity.id
_entity.type
_entity.pdbx_description
1 polymer ?
#
loop_
_entity_poly.entity_id
_entity_poly.type
_entity_poly.pdbx_seq_one_letter_code
_entity_poly.pdbx_strand_id
1 'polypeptide(L)'
;MLNLIGSVVSFLGLVTFIFVIRFMKQEGKDERGDKILGRAGMVGFVSFLLGYNIIFLVNALNALNGIQYTFALTCLLALVLISYSGTIFFLRKKY
;
A
#
# COMPACT_ATOMS: atom_id res chain seq x y z
N MET A 1 -13.69 -17.93 4.11
CA MET A 1 -12.21 -17.94 4.23
C MET A 1 -11.58 -16.65 3.71
N LEU A 2 -11.84 -16.24 2.46
CA LEU A 2 -11.31 -14.98 1.89
C LEU A 2 -11.61 -13.73 2.73
N ASN A 3 -12.84 -13.60 3.26
CA ASN A 3 -13.19 -12.46 4.11
C ASN A 3 -12.34 -12.39 5.40
N LEU A 4 -12.05 -13.53 6.03
CA LEU A 4 -11.21 -13.58 7.23
C LEU A 4 -9.79 -13.13 6.90
N ILE A 5 -9.21 -13.66 5.82
CA ILE A 5 -7.87 -13.29 5.36
C ILE A 5 -7.82 -11.81 4.99
N GLY A 6 -8.83 -11.32 4.26
CA GLY A 6 -8.97 -9.91 3.89
C GLY A 6 -9.01 -9.01 5.13
N SER A 7 -9.79 -9.36 6.15
CA SER A 7 -9.83 -8.60 7.40
C SER A 7 -8.48 -8.53 8.11
N VAL A 8 -7.74 -9.65 8.18
CA VAL A 8 -6.39 -9.68 8.77
C VAL A 8 -5.41 -8.81 7.96
N VAL A 9 -5.45 -8.92 6.63
CA VAL A 9 -4.61 -8.13 5.72
C VAL A 9 -4.92 -6.63 5.84
N SER A 10 -6.20 -6.26 5.89
CA SER A 10 -6.62 -4.87 6.07
C SER A 10 -6.16 -4.34 7.43
N PHE A 11 -6.27 -5.14 8.48
CA PHE A 11 -5.80 -4.75 9.81
C PHE A 11 -4.29 -4.53 9.85
N LEU A 12 -3.49 -5.43 9.26
CA LEU A 12 -2.05 -5.26 9.12
C LEU A 12 -1.70 -4.00 8.31
N GLY A 13 -2.46 -3.72 7.25
CA GLY A 13 -2.35 -2.48 6.47
C GLY A 13 -2.51 -1.24 7.36
N LEU A 14 -3.55 -1.19 8.20
CA LEU A 14 -3.75 -0.09 9.14
C LEU A 14 -2.57 0.07 10.12
N VAL A 15 -2.04 -1.04 10.65
CA VAL A 15 -0.86 -1.01 11.53
C VAL A 15 0.35 -0.40 10.81
N THR A 16 0.60 -0.79 9.56
CA THR A 16 1.70 -0.19 8.76
C THR A 16 1.49 1.30 8.48
N PHE A 17 0.24 1.75 8.37
CA PHE A 17 -0.06 3.16 8.17
C PHE A 17 0.22 4.02 9.42
N ILE A 18 0.11 3.44 10.63
CA ILE A 18 0.51 4.13 11.87
C ILE A 18 2.00 4.48 11.85
N PHE A 19 2.85 3.57 11.34
CA PHE A 19 4.29 3.86 11.16
C PHE A 19 4.52 5.06 10.23
N VAL A 20 3.78 5.11 9.12
CA VAL A 20 3.83 6.24 8.16
C VAL A 20 3.44 7.55 8.83
N ILE A 21 2.33 7.58 9.57
CA ILE A 21 1.87 8.78 10.29
C ILE A 21 2.95 9.26 11.27
N ARG A 22 3.55 8.34 12.02
CA ARG A 22 4.62 8.68 12.97
C ARG A 22 5.83 9.28 12.25
N PHE A 23 6.25 8.70 11.13
CA PHE A 23 7.34 9.23 10.31
C PHE A 23 7.03 10.63 9.79
N MET A 24 5.84 10.87 9.22
CA MET A 24 5.44 12.18 8.72
C MET A 24 5.46 13.26 9.81
N LYS A 25 5.03 12.91 11.04
CA LYS A 25 5.00 13.87 12.16
C LYS A 25 6.39 14.18 12.72
N GLN A 26 7.29 13.20 12.75
CA GLN A 26 8.60 13.32 13.41
C GLN A 26 9.70 13.77 12.46
N GLU A 27 9.76 13.18 11.26
CA GLU A 27 10.89 13.32 10.33
C GLU A 27 10.45 13.89 8.98
N GLY A 28 9.16 13.82 8.65
CA GLY A 28 8.61 14.25 7.36
C GLY A 28 8.61 15.76 7.10
N LYS A 29 8.97 16.58 8.09
CA LYS A 29 8.99 18.05 7.96
C LYS A 29 10.33 18.61 7.51
N ASP A 30 11.39 17.80 7.56
CA ASP A 30 12.71 18.20 7.12
C ASP A 30 12.88 17.90 5.63
N GLU A 31 13.79 18.60 4.92
CA GLU A 31 14.03 18.39 3.49
C GLU A 31 14.33 16.92 3.13
N ARG A 32 15.00 16.21 4.05
CA ARG A 32 15.27 14.78 3.90
C ARG A 32 13.98 13.96 3.99
N GLY A 33 13.12 14.25 4.95
CA GLY A 33 11.83 13.58 5.12
C GLY A 33 10.92 13.79 3.93
N ASP A 34 10.87 15.02 3.40
CA ASP A 34 10.07 15.36 2.23
C ASP A 34 10.55 14.59 0.97
N LYS A 35 11.87 14.51 0.74
CA LYS A 35 12.44 13.65 -0.33
C LYS A 35 12.09 12.17 -0.17
N ILE A 36 12.09 11.66 1.05
CA ILE A 36 11.72 10.27 1.34
C ILE A 36 10.24 10.04 1.05
N LEU A 37 9.36 10.94 1.50
CA LEU A 37 7.91 10.88 1.27
C LEU A 37 7.59 10.98 -0.22
N GLY A 38 8.22 11.89 -0.95
CA GLY A 38 8.00 12.02 -2.40
C GLY A 38 8.39 10.76 -3.17
N ARG A 39 9.55 10.16 -2.86
CA ARG A 39 9.96 8.90 -3.49
C ARG A 39 9.09 7.72 -3.10
N ALA A 40 8.76 7.60 -1.82
CA ALA A 40 7.84 6.56 -1.34
C ALA A 40 6.46 6.72 -1.99
N GLY A 41 5.97 7.95 -2.16
CA GLY A 41 4.73 8.28 -2.83
C GLY A 41 4.71 7.82 -4.28
N MET A 42 5.78 8.07 -5.03
CA MET A 42 5.90 7.55 -6.39
C MET A 42 5.89 6.02 -6.43
N VAL A 43 6.59 5.34 -5.51
CA VAL A 43 6.56 3.87 -5.45
C VAL A 43 5.16 3.36 -5.11
N GLY A 44 4.49 3.94 -4.11
CA GLY A 44 3.11 3.58 -3.75
C GLY A 44 2.12 3.82 -4.90
N PHE A 45 2.29 4.91 -5.66
CA PHE A 45 1.47 5.21 -6.83
C PHE A 45 1.69 4.20 -7.96
N VAL A 46 2.93 3.84 -8.26
CA VAL A 46 3.24 2.80 -9.26
C VAL A 46 2.66 1.45 -8.84
N SER A 47 2.81 1.07 -7.57
CA SER A 47 2.20 -0.13 -6.99
C SER A 47 0.69 -0.14 -7.14
N PHE A 48 0.03 1.01 -6.89
CA PHE A 48 -1.42 1.16 -7.08
C PHE A 48 -1.81 0.97 -8.54
N LEU A 49 -1.17 1.69 -9.48
CA LEU A 49 -1.49 1.61 -10.90
C LEU A 49 -1.33 0.19 -11.43
N LEU A 50 -0.21 -0.47 -11.12
CA LEU A 50 0.04 -1.84 -11.57
C LEU A 50 -0.98 -2.82 -10.98
N GLY A 51 -1.18 -2.78 -9.66
CA GLY A 51 -2.10 -3.68 -9.00
C GLY A 51 -3.55 -3.47 -9.43
N TYR A 52 -3.99 -2.23 -9.61
CA TYR A 52 -5.32 -1.91 -10.12
C TYR A 52 -5.51 -2.43 -11.56
N ASN A 53 -4.56 -2.21 -12.46
CA ASN A 53 -4.65 -2.70 -13.84
C ASN A 53 -4.72 -4.23 -13.89
N ILE A 54 -3.96 -4.93 -13.04
CA ILE A 54 -4.04 -6.39 -12.93
C ILE A 54 -5.46 -6.81 -12.50
N ILE A 55 -6.02 -6.19 -11.46
CA ILE A 55 -7.38 -6.50 -10.99
C ILE A 55 -8.41 -6.22 -12.08
N PHE A 56 -8.27 -5.10 -12.78
CA PHE A 56 -9.15 -4.72 -13.88
C PHE A 56 -9.15 -5.78 -15.00
N LEU A 57 -7.96 -6.19 -15.46
CA LEU A 57 -7.82 -7.23 -16.49
C LEU A 57 -8.39 -8.57 -16.02
N VAL A 58 -8.08 -9.00 -14.79
CA VAL A 58 -8.59 -10.26 -14.24
C VAL A 58 -10.12 -10.23 -14.14
N ASN A 59 -10.70 -9.10 -13.71
CA ASN A 59 -12.14 -8.93 -13.61
C ASN A 59 -12.81 -8.92 -14.99
N ALA A 60 -12.20 -8.26 -15.97
CA ALA A 60 -12.72 -8.22 -17.34
C ALA A 60 -12.75 -9.62 -17.99
N LEU A 61 -11.76 -10.46 -17.68
CA LEU A 61 -11.64 -11.81 -18.26
C LEU A 61 -12.45 -12.87 -17.52
N ASN A 62 -12.60 -12.77 -16.20
CA ASN A 62 -13.17 -13.84 -15.37
C ASN A 62 -14.47 -13.46 -14.65
N ALA A 63 -14.96 -12.22 -14.79
CA ALA A 63 -16.15 -11.70 -14.11
C ALA A 63 -16.17 -12.03 -12.61
N LEU A 64 -15.23 -11.43 -11.86
CA LEU A 64 -15.08 -11.72 -10.43
C LEU A 64 -16.39 -11.40 -9.69
N ASN A 65 -16.77 -12.29 -8.78
CA ASN A 65 -17.92 -12.01 -7.91
C ASN A 65 -17.56 -10.94 -6.86
N GLY A 66 -18.58 -10.39 -6.19
CA GLY A 66 -18.39 -9.29 -5.24
C GLY A 66 -17.39 -9.59 -4.11
N ILE A 67 -17.32 -10.84 -3.64
CA ILE A 67 -16.38 -11.25 -2.59
C ILE A 67 -14.94 -11.28 -3.12
N GLN A 68 -14.73 -11.87 -4.29
CA GLN A 68 -13.43 -11.94 -4.94
C GLN A 68 -12.89 -10.55 -5.30
N TYR A 69 -13.75 -9.68 -5.82
CA TYR A 69 -13.39 -8.31 -6.14
C TYR A 69 -13.00 -7.51 -4.88
N THR A 70 -13.79 -7.63 -3.81
CA THR A 70 -13.48 -6.99 -2.51
C THR A 70 -12.17 -7.50 -1.92
N PHE A 71 -11.92 -8.81 -2.02
CA PHE A 71 -10.67 -9.40 -1.58
C PHE A 71 -9.48 -8.88 -2.39
N ALA A 72 -9.61 -8.79 -3.72
CA ALA A 72 -8.58 -8.26 -4.60
C ALA A 72 -8.24 -6.79 -4.26
N LEU A 73 -9.26 -5.96 -4.01
CA LEU A 73 -9.05 -4.57 -3.56
C LEU A 73 -8.36 -4.49 -2.19
N THR A 74 -8.69 -5.41 -1.28
CA THR A 74 -8.00 -5.51 0.02
C THR A 74 -6.52 -5.85 -0.16
N CYS A 75 -6.20 -6.78 -1.06
CA CYS A 75 -4.82 -7.10 -1.43
C CYS A 75 -4.10 -5.90 -2.07
N LEU A 76 -4.78 -5.16 -2.95
CA LEU A 76 -4.24 -3.94 -3.55
C LEU A 76 -3.89 -2.90 -2.48
N LEU A 77 -4.80 -2.64 -1.55
CA LEU A 77 -4.58 -1.72 -0.43
C LEU A 77 -3.33 -2.11 0.37
N ALA A 78 -3.22 -3.39 0.74
CA ALA A 78 -2.07 -3.88 1.48
C ALA A 78 -0.76 -3.76 0.68
N LEU A 79 -0.77 -4.08 -0.61
CA LEU A 79 0.39 -3.91 -1.49
C LEU A 79 0.85 -2.44 -1.57
N VAL A 80 -0.08 -1.50 -1.68
CA VAL A 80 0.23 -0.06 -1.69
C VAL A 80 0.81 0.37 -0.34
N LEU A 81 0.20 -0.02 0.78
CA LEU A 81 0.67 0.36 2.12
C LEU A 81 2.03 -0.25 2.45
N ILE A 82 2.25 -1.52 2.12
CA ILE A 82 3.53 -2.21 2.33
C ILE A 82 4.63 -1.61 1.45
N SER A 83 4.35 -1.38 0.16
CA SER A 83 5.36 -0.78 -0.73
C SER A 83 5.72 0.64 -0.31
N TYR A 84 4.73 1.46 0.07
CA TYR A 84 4.96 2.81 0.55
C TYR A 84 5.74 2.83 1.88
N SER A 85 5.25 2.12 2.91
CA SER A 85 5.89 2.07 4.22
C SER A 85 7.26 1.40 4.18
N GLY A 86 7.41 0.33 3.40
CA GLY A 86 8.67 -0.36 3.17
C GLY A 86 9.70 0.53 2.46
N THR A 87 9.26 1.35 1.50
CA THR A 87 10.14 2.35 0.85
C THR A 87 10.59 3.41 1.83
N ILE A 88 9.69 3.93 2.68
CA ILE A 88 10.06 4.87 3.76
C ILE A 88 11.11 4.23 4.68
N PHE A 89 10.88 3.00 5.14
CA PHE A 89 11.81 2.29 6.03
C PHE A 89 13.19 2.12 5.38
N PHE A 90 13.24 1.69 4.12
CA PHE A 90 14.48 1.50 3.39
C PHE A 90 15.23 2.82 3.15
N LEU A 91 14.53 3.85 2.66
CA LEU A 91 15.14 5.16 2.41
C LEU A 91 15.56 5.86 3.71
N ARG A 92 14.82 5.66 4.81
CA ARG A 92 15.21 6.15 6.13
C ARG A 92 16.52 5.53 6.61
N LYS A 93 16.78 4.25 6.33
CA LYS A 93 18.06 3.60 6.65
C LYS A 93 19.21 4.06 5.73
N LYS A 94 18.88 4.44 4.51
CA LYS A 94 19.86 4.82 3.48
C LYS A 94 20.34 6.27 3.60
N TYR A 95 19.43 7.19 3.90
CA TYR A 95 19.75 8.60 4.13
C TYR A 95 20.15 8.86 5.57
#